data_AF-A0A9P5WLZ6-F1
#
_entry.id   AF-A0A9P5WLZ6-F1
#
_cell.length_a   1.000
_cell.length_b   1.000
_cell.length_c   1.000
_cell.angle_alpha   90.00
_cell.angle_beta   90.00
_cell.angle_gamma   90.00
#
_symmetry.space_group_name_H-M   'P 1'
#
loop_
_entity.id
_entity.type
_entity.pdbx_description
1 polymer ?
#
loop_
_entity_poly.entity_id
_entity_poly.type
_entity_poly.pdbx_seq_one_letter_code
_entity_poly.pdbx_strand_id
1 'polypeptide(L)'
;MSNAVTLRLTKELSEFTKNPDHQLFLHYDDSNIMNIKAMITGPPDTPYCLGQFEFSLQFPKDYPTNPPKVLALTTNHGRTRFNPNIYAGGKVCLSILGTWRGNAGEQWSSAHGITSILLSIQSLMSDMPYRNEPGHDLEKDMAKLEPYNQKIRHETIRISVCDRLEKFLGMNQPYFFNTLSDASSSSTPSSPPGAATASSALATPVGTPNSSGTPTPSTPAIFEPIYASSVTANDEFSDLSKRLFLAYYDIYQNTVQAESAIVKDGTAFMKASFEFGGNKMDGTFNYASLRKRLESIKLAIEKETSDWIAQSSRWISTSSRMSSNLKRQFEQIREYYRENNTGAVEVELVDDNPFVWTFTLFGKPMSNYDGGMFKVQMVFHDTFPDIQPRVKFLTPMYHVHVTSDGVPFYSVEKPDDVRSHIHAISRLVLEDEPSTNPSTHVNLEAAKLHFGTKEQRREYNRNARRCASRSTEYFE
;
A
#
# COMPACT_ATOMS: atom_id res chain seq x y z
N MET A 1 22.07 14.76 19.11
CA MET A 1 20.92 13.87 19.34
C MET A 1 21.29 12.89 20.44
N SER A 2 20.36 12.47 21.30
CA SER A 2 20.64 11.43 22.29
C SER A 2 21.02 10.14 21.55
N ASN A 3 22.28 9.70 21.70
CA ASN A 3 22.83 8.53 21.02
C ASN A 3 21.95 7.27 21.23
N ALA A 4 21.26 7.19 22.37
CA ALA A 4 20.39 6.06 22.72
C ALA A 4 19.15 5.93 21.82
N VAL A 5 18.51 7.03 21.42
CA VAL A 5 17.29 6.98 20.59
C VAL A 5 17.62 6.50 19.19
N THR A 6 18.68 7.08 18.59
CA THR A 6 19.18 6.67 17.29
C THR A 6 19.54 5.18 17.29
N LEU A 7 20.29 4.71 18.30
CA LEU A 7 20.62 3.29 18.44
C LEU A 7 19.38 2.39 18.52
N ARG A 8 18.36 2.80 19.28
CA ARG A 8 17.10 2.05 19.39
C ARG A 8 16.37 1.98 18.05
N LEU A 9 16.19 3.10 17.36
CA LEU A 9 15.49 3.15 16.07
C LEU A 9 16.25 2.39 14.97
N THR A 10 17.58 2.55 14.88
CA THR A 10 18.39 1.78 13.92
C THR A 10 18.26 0.28 14.14
N LYS A 11 18.18 -0.17 15.41
CA LYS A 11 17.94 -1.58 15.73
C LYS A 11 16.57 -2.04 15.26
N GLU A 12 15.51 -1.30 15.58
CA GLU A 12 14.13 -1.64 15.16
C GLU A 12 13.99 -1.66 13.62
N LEU A 13 14.59 -0.70 12.92
CA LEU A 13 14.62 -0.66 11.45
C LEU A 13 15.36 -1.87 10.88
N SER A 14 16.50 -2.25 11.45
CA SER A 14 17.23 -3.45 11.02
C SER A 14 16.43 -4.73 11.26
N GLU A 15 15.70 -4.82 12.37
CA GLU A 15 14.82 -5.96 12.68
C GLU A 15 13.62 -6.05 11.74
N PHE A 16 13.05 -4.89 11.36
CA PHE A 16 11.98 -4.81 10.37
C PHE A 16 12.46 -5.31 9.00
N THR A 17 13.62 -4.85 8.52
CA THR A 17 14.17 -5.26 7.22
C THR A 17 14.53 -6.74 7.16
N LYS A 18 14.91 -7.36 8.29
CA LYS A 18 15.24 -8.80 8.35
C LYS A 18 14.02 -9.71 8.23
N ASN A 19 12.84 -9.22 8.58
CA ASN A 19 11.59 -9.98 8.51
C ASN A 19 10.59 -9.20 7.64
N PRO A 20 10.84 -9.12 6.32
CA PRO A 20 10.01 -8.32 5.43
C PRO A 20 8.58 -8.86 5.43
N ASP A 21 7.64 -7.99 5.73
CA ASP A 21 6.21 -8.26 5.62
C ASP A 21 5.73 -7.97 4.19
N HIS A 22 4.68 -8.65 3.73
CA HIS A 22 4.11 -8.42 2.39
C HIS A 22 3.12 -7.24 2.36
N GLN A 23 2.78 -6.69 3.52
CA GLN A 23 1.76 -5.69 3.73
C GLN A 23 2.24 -4.46 4.49
N LEU A 24 3.41 -4.50 5.13
CA LEU A 24 3.97 -3.36 5.86
C LEU A 24 5.24 -2.86 5.17
N PHE A 25 5.28 -1.56 4.88
CA PHE A 25 6.38 -0.92 4.17
C PHE A 25 6.81 0.36 4.89
N LEU A 26 8.11 0.65 4.89
CA LEU A 26 8.69 1.81 5.52
C LEU A 26 9.54 2.62 4.54
N HIS A 27 9.53 3.92 4.72
CA HIS A 27 10.46 4.87 4.12
C HIS A 27 10.92 5.87 5.19
N TYR A 28 12.21 6.20 5.19
CA TYR A 28 12.81 7.17 6.09
C TYR A 28 14.07 7.78 5.46
N ASP A 29 14.45 8.96 5.93
CA ASP A 29 15.71 9.60 5.57
C ASP A 29 16.81 9.17 6.56
N ASP A 30 17.94 8.68 6.06
CA ASP A 30 19.11 8.31 6.86
C ASP A 30 19.64 9.49 7.70
N SER A 31 19.44 10.73 7.23
CA SER A 31 19.81 11.95 7.96
C SER A 31 18.92 12.20 9.18
N ASN A 32 17.69 11.68 9.17
CA ASN A 32 16.69 11.90 10.21
C ASN A 32 15.68 10.74 10.34
N ILE A 33 16.13 9.66 10.97
CA ILE A 33 15.31 8.47 11.25
C ILE A 33 14.21 8.68 12.32
N MET A 34 14.07 9.90 12.87
CA MET A 34 13.01 10.23 13.84
C MET A 34 11.65 10.45 13.15
N ASN A 35 11.64 10.56 11.82
CA ASN A 35 10.44 10.67 11.02
C ASN A 35 10.41 9.50 10.03
N ILE A 36 9.35 8.71 10.11
CA ILE A 36 9.16 7.53 9.27
C ILE A 36 7.81 7.67 8.56
N LYS A 37 7.80 7.42 7.26
CA LYS A 37 6.58 7.23 6.48
C LYS A 37 6.36 5.72 6.36
N ALA A 38 5.16 5.26 6.68
CA ALA A 38 4.78 3.86 6.55
C ALA A 38 3.65 3.74 5.54
N MET A 39 3.62 2.63 4.81
CA MET A 39 2.47 2.22 4.01
C MET A 39 2.02 0.84 4.48
N ILE A 40 0.72 0.70 4.74
CA ILE A 40 0.09 -0.55 5.15
C ILE A 40 -0.89 -0.95 4.04
N THR A 41 -0.77 -2.17 3.50
CA THR A 41 -1.83 -2.73 2.67
C THR A 41 -2.92 -3.32 3.55
N GLY A 42 -4.18 -3.05 3.20
CA GLY A 42 -5.31 -3.56 3.96
C GLY A 42 -5.36 -5.09 3.95
N PRO A 43 -5.70 -5.75 5.07
CA PRO A 43 -5.73 -7.20 5.15
C PRO A 43 -6.70 -7.83 4.14
N PRO A 44 -6.38 -9.02 3.58
CA PRO A 44 -7.33 -9.82 2.81
C PRO A 44 -8.64 -10.06 3.58
N ASP A 45 -9.74 -10.28 2.87
CA ASP A 45 -11.08 -10.56 3.44
C ASP A 45 -11.67 -9.44 4.31
N THR A 46 -11.15 -8.21 4.18
CA THR A 46 -11.68 -7.02 4.88
C THR A 46 -12.15 -5.98 3.87
N PRO A 47 -12.96 -4.98 4.27
CA PRO A 47 -13.31 -3.89 3.37
C PRO A 47 -12.12 -2.99 2.96
N TYR A 48 -10.94 -3.22 3.54
CA TYR A 48 -9.69 -2.53 3.22
C TYR A 48 -8.81 -3.30 2.23
N CYS A 49 -9.23 -4.52 1.85
CA CYS A 49 -8.45 -5.50 1.09
C CYS A 49 -7.51 -4.88 0.06
N LEU A 50 -6.21 -5.01 0.33
CA LEU A 50 -5.08 -4.63 -0.51
C LEU A 50 -4.96 -3.14 -0.87
N GLY A 51 -5.84 -2.27 -0.33
CA GLY A 51 -5.72 -0.83 -0.44
C GLY A 51 -4.47 -0.30 0.26
N GLN A 52 -3.91 0.81 -0.24
CA GLN A 52 -2.58 1.31 0.17
C GLN A 52 -2.70 2.54 1.09
N PHE A 53 -2.57 2.33 2.40
CA PHE A 53 -2.79 3.35 3.43
C PHE A 53 -1.48 3.89 3.99
N GLU A 54 -1.26 5.20 3.87
CA GLU A 54 -0.05 5.84 4.37
C GLU A 54 -0.22 6.42 5.76
N PHE A 55 0.85 6.34 6.55
CA PHE A 55 0.94 6.87 7.90
C PHE A 55 2.27 7.60 8.10
N SER A 56 2.25 8.72 8.82
CA SER A 56 3.46 9.39 9.32
C SER A 56 3.66 9.05 10.78
N LEU A 57 4.86 8.58 11.13
CA LEU A 57 5.30 8.29 12.49
C LEU A 57 6.40 9.30 12.85
N GLN A 58 6.19 10.07 13.92
CA GLN A 58 7.16 11.04 14.43
C GLN A 58 7.58 10.66 15.85
N PHE A 59 8.83 10.25 16.01
CA PHE A 59 9.38 9.77 17.27
C PHE A 59 9.84 10.96 18.14
N PRO A 60 9.48 11.00 19.44
CA PRO A 60 9.91 12.07 20.33
C PRO A 60 11.36 11.87 20.77
N LYS A 61 11.99 12.94 21.30
CA LYS A 61 13.40 12.91 21.74
C LYS A 61 13.66 11.99 22.93
N ASP A 62 12.62 11.58 23.63
CA ASP A 62 12.65 10.69 24.80
C ASP A 62 12.13 9.28 24.50
N TYR A 63 11.92 8.93 23.22
CA TYR A 63 11.63 7.57 22.79
C TYR A 63 12.69 6.58 23.30
N PRO A 64 12.33 5.38 23.80
CA PRO A 64 10.99 4.76 23.81
C PRO A 64 10.17 5.04 25.09
N THR A 65 10.54 6.02 25.91
CA THR A 65 9.77 6.34 27.13
C THR A 65 8.35 6.79 26.78
N ASN A 66 8.21 7.61 25.75
CA ASN A 66 6.92 8.05 25.21
C ASN A 66 6.70 7.52 23.78
N PRO A 67 5.44 7.25 23.38
CA PRO A 67 5.11 6.74 22.06
C PRO A 67 5.38 7.79 20.97
N PRO A 68 5.60 7.37 19.71
CA PRO A 68 5.59 8.29 18.58
C PRO A 68 4.19 8.87 18.36
N LYS A 69 4.14 10.07 17.76
CA LYS A 69 2.91 10.61 17.19
C LYS A 69 2.66 9.96 15.83
N VAL A 70 1.44 9.47 15.62
CA VAL A 70 1.05 8.82 14.36
C VAL A 70 -0.13 9.55 13.73
N LEU A 71 -0.05 9.80 12.43
CA LEU A 71 -1.18 10.28 11.63
C LEU A 71 -1.36 9.48 10.34
N ALA A 72 -2.61 9.17 10.02
CA ALA A 72 -3.00 8.68 8.71
C ALA A 72 -2.96 9.83 7.68
N LEU A 73 -2.34 9.56 6.53
CA LEU A 73 -2.18 10.51 5.43
C LEU A 73 -3.20 10.24 4.31
N THR A 74 -3.62 8.98 4.13
CA THR A 74 -4.67 8.60 3.18
C THR A 74 -6.04 8.99 3.74
N THR A 75 -6.44 10.24 3.60
CA THR A 75 -7.67 10.80 4.22
C THR A 75 -8.55 11.61 3.28
N ASN A 76 -8.22 11.66 1.99
CA ASN A 76 -8.93 12.48 0.99
C ASN A 76 -9.05 13.95 1.44
N HIS A 77 -7.92 14.53 1.87
CA HIS A 77 -7.84 15.90 2.36
C HIS A 77 -8.76 16.18 3.55
N GLY A 78 -8.80 15.26 4.53
CA GLY A 78 -9.64 15.47 5.72
C GLY A 78 -11.10 15.05 5.58
N ARG A 79 -11.49 14.41 4.45
CA ARG A 79 -12.91 14.13 4.11
C ARG A 79 -13.33 12.68 4.26
N THR A 80 -12.39 11.76 4.43
CA THR A 80 -12.68 10.33 4.47
C THR A 80 -12.25 9.74 5.80
N ARG A 81 -13.23 9.38 6.64
CA ARG A 81 -13.04 8.60 7.86
C ARG A 81 -13.00 7.10 7.55
N PHE A 82 -11.81 6.53 7.38
CA PHE A 82 -11.66 5.11 7.00
C PHE A 82 -12.07 4.11 8.08
N ASN A 83 -12.05 4.48 9.36
CA ASN A 83 -12.39 3.58 10.45
C ASN A 83 -12.91 4.39 11.64
N PRO A 84 -13.70 3.80 12.57
CA PRO A 84 -14.02 4.47 13.81
C PRO A 84 -12.80 5.03 14.54
N ASN A 85 -11.66 4.34 14.46
CA ASN A 85 -10.38 4.74 15.06
C ASN A 85 -9.38 5.41 14.08
N ILE A 86 -9.74 5.61 12.80
CA ILE A 86 -8.92 6.33 11.82
C ILE A 86 -9.75 7.50 11.29
N TYR A 87 -9.55 8.66 11.91
CA TYR A 87 -10.40 9.83 11.71
C TYR A 87 -10.14 10.47 10.35
N ALA A 88 -11.13 11.23 9.85
CA ALA A 88 -10.99 11.98 8.61
C ALA A 88 -9.81 12.97 8.68
N GLY A 89 -9.58 13.63 9.81
CA GLY A 89 -8.42 14.49 10.03
C GLY A 89 -7.07 13.77 10.23
N GLY A 90 -7.01 12.46 10.05
CA GLY A 90 -5.78 11.66 10.14
C GLY A 90 -5.44 11.15 11.53
N LYS A 91 -6.15 11.56 12.58
CA LYS A 91 -5.93 11.04 13.95
C LYS A 91 -6.17 9.52 13.99
N VAL A 92 -5.19 8.80 14.53
CA VAL A 92 -5.30 7.36 14.82
C VAL A 92 -5.53 7.15 16.32
N CYS A 93 -6.58 6.42 16.68
CA CYS A 93 -6.98 6.14 18.06
C CYS A 93 -6.57 4.72 18.46
N LEU A 94 -5.47 4.59 19.21
CA LEU A 94 -4.94 3.33 19.73
C LEU A 94 -4.45 3.51 21.17
N SER A 95 -4.68 2.51 22.01
CA SER A 95 -4.23 2.54 23.42
C SER A 95 -2.71 2.58 23.52
N ILE A 96 -2.01 1.83 22.66
CA ILE A 96 -0.54 1.84 22.60
C ILE A 96 0.05 3.19 22.17
N LEU A 97 -0.76 4.08 21.56
CA LEU A 97 -0.36 5.43 21.19
C LEU A 97 -0.81 6.49 22.22
N GLY A 98 -1.49 6.07 23.30
CA GLY A 98 -2.09 6.98 24.28
C GLY A 98 -3.26 7.81 23.73
N THR A 99 -3.78 7.47 22.54
CA THR A 99 -4.88 8.20 21.88
C THR A 99 -6.24 7.53 22.07
N TRP A 100 -6.26 6.39 22.75
CA TRP A 100 -7.47 5.66 23.14
C TRP A 100 -7.31 5.03 24.52
N ARG A 101 -8.43 4.68 25.15
CA ARG A 101 -8.43 3.93 26.43
C ARG A 101 -8.03 2.48 26.20
N GLY A 102 -7.32 1.89 27.16
CA GLY A 102 -6.95 0.47 27.15
C GLY A 102 -6.75 -0.03 28.58
N ASN A 103 -6.86 -1.34 28.76
CA ASN A 103 -6.62 -2.02 30.03
C ASN A 103 -5.14 -1.90 30.44
N ALA A 104 -4.85 -2.25 31.70
CA ALA A 104 -3.47 -2.37 32.16
C ALA A 104 -2.72 -3.39 31.29
N GLY A 105 -1.63 -2.96 30.65
CA GLY A 105 -0.84 -3.77 29.70
C GLY A 105 -1.14 -3.51 28.23
N GLU A 106 -2.26 -2.87 27.87
CA GLU A 106 -2.61 -2.49 26.49
C GLU A 106 -2.13 -1.08 26.11
N GLN A 107 -1.57 -0.35 27.08
CA GLN A 107 -1.03 0.99 26.89
C GLN A 107 0.42 0.96 26.43
N TRP A 108 0.94 2.13 26.02
CA TRP A 108 2.35 2.27 25.63
C TRP A 108 3.30 1.71 26.70
N SER A 109 4.37 1.08 26.23
CA SER A 109 5.49 0.64 27.05
C SER A 109 6.73 0.63 26.17
N SER A 110 7.92 0.77 26.76
CA SER A 110 9.19 0.78 26.03
C SER A 110 9.53 -0.56 25.34
N ALA A 111 8.74 -1.60 25.58
CA ALA A 111 8.81 -2.87 24.87
C ALA A 111 8.18 -2.80 23.46
N HIS A 112 7.25 -1.88 23.25
CA HIS A 112 6.68 -1.62 21.92
C HIS A 112 7.70 -0.91 21.02
N GLY A 113 7.48 -1.04 19.71
CA GLY A 113 8.28 -0.44 18.66
C GLY A 113 7.51 -0.32 17.34
N ILE A 114 8.22 0.03 16.26
CA ILE A 114 7.67 0.26 14.91
C ILE A 114 6.74 -0.88 14.49
N THR A 115 7.20 -2.13 14.53
CA THR A 115 6.42 -3.29 14.10
C THR A 115 5.12 -3.44 14.88
N SER A 116 5.16 -3.33 16.22
CA SER A 116 3.95 -3.43 17.05
C SER A 116 2.96 -2.29 16.79
N ILE A 117 3.45 -1.09 16.45
CA ILE A 117 2.59 0.05 16.08
C ILE A 117 1.89 -0.25 14.76
N LEU A 118 2.63 -0.67 13.72
CA LEU A 118 2.06 -0.94 12.41
C LEU A 118 1.06 -2.11 12.44
N LEU A 119 1.37 -3.19 13.15
CA LEU A 119 0.44 -4.31 13.34
C LEU A 119 -0.82 -3.90 14.09
N SER A 120 -0.71 -3.01 15.08
CA SER A 120 -1.88 -2.48 15.81
C SER A 120 -2.74 -1.55 14.95
N ILE A 121 -2.15 -0.82 14.00
CA ILE A 121 -2.90 -0.03 13.04
C ILE A 121 -3.59 -0.95 12.03
N GLN A 122 -2.89 -1.95 11.52
CA GLN A 122 -3.44 -2.93 10.58
C GLN A 122 -4.59 -3.72 11.20
N SER A 123 -4.54 -4.06 12.50
CA SER A 123 -5.62 -4.78 13.18
C SER A 123 -6.91 -3.97 13.32
N LEU A 124 -6.87 -2.63 13.23
CA LEU A 124 -8.07 -1.80 13.13
C LEU A 124 -8.82 -2.04 11.81
N MET A 125 -8.10 -2.45 10.76
CA MET A 125 -8.64 -2.72 9.43
C MET A 125 -9.30 -4.11 9.37
N SER A 126 -10.21 -4.39 10.30
CA SER A 126 -10.92 -5.67 10.42
C SER A 126 -12.00 -5.86 9.36
N ASP A 127 -12.58 -7.06 9.29
CA ASP A 127 -13.72 -7.43 8.45
C ASP A 127 -15.03 -6.71 8.83
N MET A 128 -15.14 -6.29 10.09
CA MET A 128 -16.30 -5.59 10.64
C MET A 128 -15.89 -4.29 11.35
N PRO A 129 -15.33 -3.29 10.64
CA PRO A 129 -14.79 -2.07 11.24
C PRO A 129 -15.83 -1.22 11.96
N TYR A 130 -17.12 -1.35 11.65
CA TYR A 130 -18.18 -0.69 12.42
C TYR A 130 -18.13 -1.05 13.91
N ARG A 131 -17.71 -2.29 14.26
CA ARG A 131 -17.60 -2.78 15.64
C ARG A 131 -16.48 -2.11 16.44
N ASN A 132 -15.60 -1.38 15.77
CA ASN A 132 -14.53 -0.66 16.46
C ASN A 132 -15.05 0.59 17.19
N GLU A 133 -16.28 1.04 16.90
CA GLU A 133 -16.90 2.12 17.66
C GLU A 133 -17.38 1.60 19.03
N PRO A 134 -16.98 2.23 20.15
CA PRO A 134 -17.38 1.81 21.48
C PRO A 134 -18.89 1.93 21.74
N GLY A 135 -19.44 0.98 22.50
CA GLY A 135 -20.82 1.05 22.99
C GLY A 135 -21.89 0.61 21.98
N HIS A 136 -21.48 0.06 20.85
CA HIS A 136 -22.38 -0.52 19.85
C HIS A 136 -22.72 -1.98 20.16
N ASP A 137 -24.01 -2.30 20.07
CA ASP A 137 -24.60 -3.61 20.39
C ASP A 137 -24.68 -4.46 19.12
N LEU A 138 -24.05 -5.65 19.17
CA LEU A 138 -23.87 -6.52 18.01
C LEU A 138 -25.20 -6.94 17.39
N GLU A 139 -26.22 -7.25 18.19
CA GLU A 139 -27.50 -7.72 17.66
C GLU A 139 -28.30 -6.58 17.00
N LYS A 140 -28.18 -5.37 17.54
CA LYS A 140 -28.96 -4.20 17.08
C LYS A 140 -28.36 -3.54 15.84
N ASP A 141 -27.05 -3.68 15.64
CA ASP A 141 -26.33 -2.99 14.57
C ASP A 141 -25.98 -3.90 13.37
N MET A 142 -26.43 -5.16 13.36
CA MET A 142 -26.21 -6.11 12.25
C MET A 142 -26.55 -5.53 10.87
N ALA A 143 -27.68 -4.81 10.76
CA ALA A 143 -28.13 -4.20 9.51
C ALA A 143 -27.23 -3.06 9.02
N LYS A 144 -26.33 -2.53 9.86
CA LYS A 144 -25.42 -1.42 9.54
C LYS A 144 -24.02 -1.90 9.14
N LEU A 145 -23.66 -3.14 9.47
CA LEU A 145 -22.32 -3.69 9.21
C LEU A 145 -22.01 -3.67 7.72
N GLU A 146 -22.87 -4.29 6.90
CA GLU A 146 -22.60 -4.40 5.47
C GLU A 146 -22.65 -3.06 4.71
N PRO A 147 -23.64 -2.18 4.94
CA PRO A 147 -23.62 -0.85 4.32
C PRO A 147 -22.39 -0.02 4.72
N TYR A 148 -21.84 -0.21 5.92
CA TYR A 148 -20.60 0.43 6.33
C TYR A 148 -19.40 -0.20 5.59
N ASN A 149 -19.33 -1.53 5.50
CA ASN A 149 -18.29 -2.23 4.73
C ASN A 149 -18.29 -1.82 3.25
N GLN A 150 -19.46 -1.68 2.63
CA GLN A 150 -19.60 -1.27 1.24
C GLN A 150 -18.93 0.07 0.97
N LYS A 151 -19.23 1.10 1.78
CA LYS A 151 -18.60 2.42 1.57
C LYS A 151 -17.10 2.41 1.85
N ILE A 152 -16.64 1.62 2.84
CA ILE A 152 -15.20 1.44 3.09
C ILE A 152 -14.54 0.78 1.87
N ARG A 153 -15.09 -0.32 1.33
CA ARG A 153 -14.57 -0.99 0.12
C ARG A 153 -14.49 -0.05 -1.07
N HIS A 154 -15.54 0.73 -1.29
CA HIS A 154 -15.56 1.73 -2.36
C HIS A 154 -14.44 2.77 -2.18
N GLU A 155 -14.34 3.37 -0.99
CA GLU A 155 -13.36 4.42 -0.71
C GLU A 155 -11.91 3.89 -0.65
N THR A 156 -11.72 2.63 -0.26
CA THR A 156 -10.44 1.91 -0.34
C THR A 156 -9.94 1.91 -1.78
N ILE A 157 -10.74 1.39 -2.72
CA ILE A 157 -10.34 1.34 -4.14
C ILE A 157 -10.22 2.76 -4.72
N ARG A 158 -11.17 3.66 -4.40
CA ARG A 158 -11.17 5.01 -4.95
C ARG A 158 -9.96 5.82 -4.52
N ILE A 159 -9.68 5.91 -3.22
CA ILE A 159 -8.68 6.84 -2.68
C ILE A 159 -7.32 6.17 -2.54
N SER A 160 -7.27 5.01 -1.88
CA SER A 160 -6.00 4.38 -1.53
C SER A 160 -5.33 3.73 -2.74
N VAL A 161 -6.09 3.44 -3.80
CA VAL A 161 -5.59 2.85 -5.05
C VAL A 161 -5.68 3.85 -6.20
N CYS A 162 -6.89 4.24 -6.63
CA CYS A 162 -7.06 5.01 -7.87
C CYS A 162 -6.52 6.44 -7.77
N ASP A 163 -7.00 7.25 -6.81
CA ASP A 163 -6.59 8.66 -6.64
C ASP A 163 -5.06 8.75 -6.48
N ARG A 164 -4.49 7.80 -5.73
CA ARG A 164 -3.04 7.66 -5.49
C ARG A 164 -2.26 7.39 -6.77
N LEU A 165 -2.62 6.35 -7.53
CA LEU A 165 -1.87 5.94 -8.72
C LEU A 165 -2.03 6.94 -9.87
N GLU A 166 -3.22 7.49 -10.05
CA GLU A 166 -3.45 8.54 -11.04
C GLU A 166 -2.59 9.76 -10.75
N LYS A 167 -2.38 10.10 -9.47
CA LYS A 167 -1.46 11.16 -9.08
C LYS A 167 0.00 10.83 -9.44
N PHE A 168 0.46 9.61 -9.17
CA PHE A 168 1.82 9.18 -9.55
C PHE A 168 2.05 9.15 -11.06
N LEU A 169 1.00 8.86 -11.82
CA LEU A 169 1.04 8.77 -13.27
C LEU A 169 0.75 10.12 -13.96
N GLY A 170 0.53 11.19 -13.19
CA GLY A 170 0.18 12.51 -13.74
C GLY A 170 -1.13 12.51 -14.53
N MET A 171 -2.03 11.58 -14.24
CA MET A 171 -3.32 11.47 -14.91
C MET A 171 -4.24 12.60 -14.43
N ASN A 172 -4.74 13.40 -15.36
CA ASN A 172 -5.68 14.48 -15.06
C ASN A 172 -6.94 13.89 -14.42
N GLN A 173 -7.20 14.23 -13.16
CA GLN A 173 -8.43 13.91 -12.45
C GLN A 173 -9.57 14.78 -13.02
N PRO A 174 -10.54 14.24 -13.78
CA PRO A 174 -11.64 15.06 -14.27
C PRO A 174 -12.58 15.52 -13.14
N TYR A 175 -12.42 15.02 -11.91
CA TYR A 175 -13.34 15.28 -10.79
C TYR A 175 -12.88 16.36 -9.81
N PHE A 176 -11.68 16.92 -9.93
CA PHE A 176 -11.15 17.84 -8.91
C PHE A 176 -11.50 19.32 -9.13
N PHE A 177 -11.88 19.75 -10.34
CA PHE A 177 -12.07 21.17 -10.64
C PHE A 177 -13.48 21.73 -10.43
N ASN A 178 -14.52 20.90 -10.25
CA ASN A 178 -15.90 21.41 -10.17
C ASN A 178 -16.41 21.74 -8.76
N THR A 179 -15.64 21.49 -7.69
CA THR A 179 -16.07 21.81 -6.30
C THR A 179 -15.39 23.04 -5.69
N LEU A 180 -14.49 23.70 -6.41
CA LEU A 180 -13.88 24.97 -5.98
C LEU A 180 -14.55 26.20 -6.62
N SER A 181 -15.38 26.02 -7.65
CA SER A 181 -16.12 27.12 -8.31
C SER A 181 -17.38 27.55 -7.58
N ASP A 182 -17.92 26.73 -6.66
CA ASP A 182 -19.17 27.04 -5.94
C ASP A 182 -18.95 27.70 -4.56
N ALA A 183 -17.69 27.93 -4.17
CA ALA A 183 -17.34 28.61 -2.91
C ALA A 183 -16.97 30.10 -3.08
N SER A 184 -17.02 30.65 -4.31
CA SER A 184 -16.64 32.04 -4.60
C SER A 184 -17.82 32.98 -4.83
N SER A 185 -19.02 32.66 -4.34
CA SER A 185 -20.10 33.64 -4.23
C SER A 185 -20.75 33.63 -2.84
N SER A 186 -20.81 34.83 -2.25
CA SER A 186 -21.45 35.21 -0.98
C SER A 186 -20.68 34.94 0.33
N SER A 187 -19.89 35.94 0.75
CA SER A 187 -20.20 36.74 1.95
C SER A 187 -19.07 37.74 2.21
N THR A 188 -19.38 39.02 2.05
CA THR A 188 -18.57 40.15 2.49
C THR A 188 -18.43 40.15 4.02
N PRO A 189 -17.24 40.42 4.58
CA PRO A 189 -17.07 40.53 6.03
C PRO A 189 -17.57 41.90 6.50
N SER A 190 -18.65 41.93 7.27
CA SER A 190 -19.10 43.10 8.01
C SER A 190 -18.16 43.35 9.21
N SER A 191 -17.53 44.51 9.22
CA SER A 191 -16.70 45.04 10.31
C SER A 191 -17.50 45.19 11.62
N PRO A 192 -16.86 45.02 12.80
CA PRO A 192 -17.48 45.32 14.09
C PRO A 192 -17.49 46.84 14.36
N PRO A 193 -18.55 47.42 14.95
CA PRO A 193 -18.57 48.85 15.23
C PRO A 193 -17.90 49.19 16.57
N GLY A 194 -17.02 50.18 16.50
CA GLY A 194 -17.07 51.39 17.34
C GLY A 194 -16.86 51.25 18.85
N ALA A 195 -15.63 51.50 19.29
CA ALA A 195 -15.32 51.90 20.66
C ALA A 195 -15.91 53.30 20.97
N ALA A 196 -16.54 53.45 22.14
CA ALA A 196 -16.87 54.73 22.74
C ALA A 196 -16.41 54.77 24.21
N THR A 197 -15.83 55.91 24.58
CA THR A 197 -15.11 56.27 25.81
C THR A 197 -16.02 56.79 26.94
N ALA A 198 -15.69 56.47 28.21
CA ALA A 198 -15.75 57.28 29.46
C ALA A 198 -15.84 56.33 30.68
N SER A 199 -14.89 56.25 31.62
CA SER A 199 -14.36 57.15 32.66
C SER A 199 -14.84 56.78 34.08
N SER A 200 -13.85 56.53 34.96
CA SER A 200 -13.76 56.64 36.43
C SER A 200 -14.77 55.93 37.38
N ALA A 201 -14.27 55.07 38.28
CA ALA A 201 -14.11 55.36 39.72
C ALA A 201 -13.51 54.17 40.52
N LEU A 202 -12.76 54.53 41.56
CA LEU A 202 -11.97 53.76 42.53
C LEU A 202 -12.82 52.90 43.50
N ALA A 203 -12.33 51.71 43.90
CA ALA A 203 -12.33 51.24 45.30
C ALA A 203 -11.48 49.95 45.49
N THR A 204 -10.89 49.85 46.68
CA THR A 204 -9.79 49.00 47.19
C THR A 204 -10.19 47.58 47.67
N PRO A 205 -9.23 46.71 48.10
CA PRO A 205 -9.33 45.25 48.06
C PRO A 205 -9.62 44.58 49.42
N VAL A 206 -10.11 43.33 49.41
CA VAL A 206 -10.11 42.38 50.56
C VAL A 206 -9.97 40.94 50.04
N GLY A 207 -9.00 40.16 50.57
CA GLY A 207 -8.81 38.71 50.35
C GLY A 207 -9.83 37.84 51.09
N THR A 208 -9.90 36.51 51.06
CA THR A 208 -9.10 35.34 50.60
C THR A 208 -10.10 34.17 50.32
N PRO A 209 -9.77 32.86 50.37
CA PRO A 209 -9.39 32.00 49.24
C PRO A 209 -10.36 30.80 48.96
N ASN A 210 -9.98 29.99 47.95
CA ASN A 210 -10.30 28.57 47.69
C ASN A 210 -11.40 28.16 46.68
N SER A 211 -10.89 27.53 45.61
CA SER A 211 -11.18 26.16 45.12
C SER A 211 -12.05 25.96 43.87
N SER A 212 -11.58 25.01 43.06
CA SER A 212 -12.21 24.31 41.92
C SER A 212 -12.25 25.02 40.56
N GLY A 213 -11.11 25.04 39.87
CA GLY A 213 -11.03 25.28 38.44
C GLY A 213 -10.86 23.97 37.66
N THR A 214 -11.92 23.54 36.99
CA THR A 214 -11.94 22.49 35.98
C THR A 214 -11.01 22.89 34.82
N PRO A 215 -10.09 22.05 34.34
CA PRO A 215 -9.28 22.42 33.19
C PRO A 215 -10.15 22.41 31.92
N THR A 216 -10.37 23.59 31.35
CA THR A 216 -10.83 23.76 29.98
C THR A 216 -9.87 23.05 29.02
N PRO A 217 -10.36 22.26 28.05
CA PRO A 217 -9.50 21.62 27.07
C PRO A 217 -8.89 22.70 26.19
N SER A 218 -7.56 22.84 26.26
CA SER A 218 -6.80 23.62 25.30
C SER A 218 -6.98 23.02 23.91
N THR A 219 -7.33 23.87 22.95
CA THR A 219 -7.34 23.53 21.51
C THR A 219 -5.99 22.90 21.16
N PRO A 220 -5.94 21.62 20.72
CA PRO A 220 -4.67 21.02 20.36
C PRO A 220 -4.11 21.75 19.15
N ALA A 221 -2.84 22.15 19.24
CA ALA A 221 -2.09 22.74 18.13
C ALA A 221 -2.25 21.86 16.88
N ILE A 222 -2.56 22.50 15.75
CA ILE A 222 -2.68 21.84 14.45
C ILE A 222 -1.33 21.17 14.17
N PHE A 223 -1.32 19.85 14.21
CA PHE A 223 -0.14 19.06 13.86
C PHE A 223 -0.03 19.09 12.35
N GLU A 224 1.02 19.73 11.82
CA GLU A 224 1.40 19.61 10.42
C GLU A 224 2.34 18.40 10.28
N PRO A 225 1.94 17.35 9.56
CA PRO A 225 2.84 16.26 9.25
C PRO A 225 4.03 16.79 8.43
N ILE A 226 5.27 16.44 8.81
CA ILE A 226 6.48 16.82 8.06
C ILE A 226 6.42 16.31 6.60
N TYR A 227 5.64 15.24 6.34
CA TYR A 227 5.37 14.70 5.01
C TYR A 227 4.04 15.16 4.37
N ALA A 228 3.25 16.00 5.04
CA ALA A 228 1.99 16.48 4.47
C ALA A 228 2.19 17.76 3.71
N SER A 229 2.77 17.64 2.52
CA SER A 229 2.56 18.56 1.40
C SER A 229 3.55 18.29 0.27
N SER A 230 3.54 17.09 -0.30
CA SER A 230 3.75 16.89 -1.76
C SER A 230 3.98 15.42 -2.08
N VAL A 231 2.89 14.70 -2.38
CA VAL A 231 3.02 13.48 -3.19
C VAL A 231 3.41 13.99 -4.59
N THR A 232 4.66 13.80 -5.00
CA THR A 232 5.17 14.14 -6.34
C THR A 232 5.35 12.86 -7.16
N ALA A 233 5.73 12.97 -8.44
CA ALA A 233 6.14 11.81 -9.23
C ALA A 233 7.32 11.02 -8.60
N ASN A 234 8.09 11.68 -7.71
CA ASN A 234 9.19 11.12 -6.93
C ASN A 234 8.78 10.72 -5.49
N ASP A 235 7.50 10.45 -5.24
CA ASP A 235 7.06 9.87 -3.97
C ASP A 235 7.71 8.50 -3.75
N GLU A 236 8.10 8.23 -2.52
CA GLU A 236 9.00 7.13 -2.18
C GLU A 236 8.32 5.76 -2.25
N PHE A 237 6.99 5.76 -2.28
CA PHE A 237 6.19 4.56 -2.52
C PHE A 237 5.62 4.50 -3.94
N SER A 238 5.96 5.42 -4.85
CA SER A 238 5.41 5.47 -6.21
C SER A 238 5.64 4.16 -6.98
N ASP A 239 6.89 3.71 -7.07
CA ASP A 239 7.23 2.45 -7.76
C ASP A 239 6.58 1.22 -7.10
N LEU A 240 6.68 1.13 -5.76
CA LEU A 240 6.08 0.06 -4.99
C LEU A 240 4.56 -0.01 -5.22
N SER A 241 3.89 1.14 -5.21
CA SER A 241 2.44 1.25 -5.41
C SER A 241 2.03 0.74 -6.78
N LYS A 242 2.80 1.08 -7.83
CA LYS A 242 2.57 0.60 -9.21
C LYS A 242 2.77 -0.92 -9.34
N ARG A 243 3.82 -1.48 -8.71
CA ARG A 243 4.06 -2.94 -8.72
C ARG A 243 2.97 -3.71 -7.98
N LEU A 244 2.60 -3.27 -6.78
CA LEU A 244 1.49 -3.87 -6.03
C LEU A 244 0.17 -3.75 -6.81
N PHE A 245 -0.05 -2.62 -7.48
CA PHE A 245 -1.24 -2.45 -8.31
C PHE A 245 -1.32 -3.47 -9.44
N LEU A 246 -0.24 -3.68 -10.20
CA LEU A 246 -0.21 -4.69 -11.26
C LEU A 246 -0.51 -6.09 -10.71
N ALA A 247 0.09 -6.42 -9.55
CA ALA A 247 -0.12 -7.71 -8.90
C ALA A 247 -1.55 -7.91 -8.38
N TYR A 248 -2.20 -6.86 -7.89
CA TYR A 248 -3.55 -6.92 -7.29
C TYR A 248 -4.67 -6.50 -8.24
N TYR A 249 -4.36 -6.16 -9.49
CA TYR A 249 -5.30 -5.61 -10.47
C TYR A 249 -6.56 -6.46 -10.63
N ASP A 250 -6.39 -7.77 -10.81
CA ASP A 250 -7.51 -8.71 -11.01
C ASP A 250 -8.41 -8.76 -9.76
N ILE A 251 -7.83 -8.63 -8.56
CA ILE A 251 -8.58 -8.62 -7.29
C ILE A 251 -9.43 -7.34 -7.19
N TYR A 252 -8.88 -6.18 -7.55
CA TYR A 252 -9.64 -4.93 -7.58
C TYR A 252 -10.78 -5.00 -8.60
N GLN A 253 -10.52 -5.53 -9.80
CA GLN A 253 -11.54 -5.67 -10.83
C GLN A 253 -12.67 -6.61 -10.40
N ASN A 254 -12.33 -7.76 -9.81
CA ASN A 254 -13.31 -8.70 -9.28
C ASN A 254 -14.16 -8.06 -8.17
N THR A 255 -13.54 -7.29 -7.28
CA THR A 255 -14.24 -6.55 -6.22
C THR A 255 -15.21 -5.52 -6.82
N VAL A 256 -14.76 -4.69 -7.76
CA VAL A 256 -15.60 -3.69 -8.42
C VAL A 256 -16.76 -4.36 -9.16
N GLN A 257 -16.51 -5.46 -9.87
CA GLN A 257 -17.53 -6.22 -10.58
C GLN A 257 -18.58 -6.80 -9.62
N ALA A 258 -18.15 -7.45 -8.54
CA ALA A 258 -19.06 -8.03 -7.55
C ALA A 258 -19.93 -6.96 -6.89
N GLU A 259 -19.35 -5.83 -6.51
CA GLU A 259 -20.07 -4.77 -5.80
C GLU A 259 -20.99 -3.96 -6.70
N SER A 260 -20.61 -3.74 -7.96
CA SER A 260 -21.48 -3.09 -8.94
C SER A 260 -22.78 -3.86 -9.20
N ALA A 261 -22.80 -5.18 -8.92
CA ALA A 261 -24.01 -6.00 -9.01
C ALA A 261 -24.93 -5.84 -7.79
N ILE A 262 -24.40 -5.36 -6.65
CA ILE A 262 -25.11 -5.23 -5.38
C ILE A 262 -25.62 -3.79 -5.19
N VAL A 263 -24.75 -2.79 -5.43
CA VAL A 263 -25.03 -1.38 -5.18
C VAL A 263 -25.00 -0.59 -6.49
N LYS A 264 -26.05 0.20 -6.73
CA LYS A 264 -26.16 1.04 -7.93
C LYS A 264 -25.33 2.32 -7.81
N ASP A 265 -24.72 2.72 -8.91
CA ASP A 265 -24.05 4.02 -9.01
C ASP A 265 -25.00 5.18 -8.67
N GLY A 266 -24.47 6.22 -8.02
CA GLY A 266 -25.23 7.36 -7.51
C GLY A 266 -25.91 7.12 -6.15
N THR A 267 -25.97 5.88 -5.66
CA THR A 267 -26.49 5.59 -4.32
C THR A 267 -25.63 6.29 -3.26
N ALA A 268 -26.26 7.02 -2.33
CA ALA A 268 -25.55 7.70 -1.26
C ALA A 268 -24.98 6.71 -0.24
N PHE A 269 -23.83 7.03 0.33
CA PHE A 269 -23.26 6.26 1.44
C PHE A 269 -24.18 6.31 2.66
N MET A 270 -24.26 5.16 3.35
CA MET A 270 -24.91 5.11 4.65
C MET A 270 -24.13 6.00 5.64
N LYS A 271 -24.85 6.90 6.31
CA LYS A 271 -24.30 7.73 7.38
C LYS A 271 -24.40 7.00 8.70
N ALA A 272 -23.26 6.63 9.28
CA ALA A 272 -23.22 5.97 10.58
C ALA A 272 -23.54 6.97 11.70
N SER A 273 -24.13 6.50 12.80
CA SER A 273 -24.54 7.37 13.92
C SER A 273 -23.38 8.12 14.58
N PHE A 274 -22.17 7.55 14.50
CA PHE A 274 -20.95 8.14 15.04
C PHE A 274 -20.25 9.11 14.07
N GLU A 275 -20.82 9.38 12.88
CA GLU A 275 -20.27 10.29 11.88
C GLU A 275 -20.91 11.68 11.99
N PHE A 276 -20.17 12.62 12.57
CA PHE A 276 -20.64 13.98 12.80
C PHE A 276 -19.53 15.01 12.62
N GLY A 277 -19.92 16.26 12.36
CA GLY A 277 -19.00 17.37 12.11
C GLY A 277 -18.05 17.10 10.95
N GLY A 278 -16.77 17.40 11.15
CA GLY A 278 -15.69 17.13 10.18
C GLY A 278 -15.18 15.68 10.18
N ASN A 279 -15.68 14.79 11.04
CA ASN A 279 -15.23 13.39 11.12
C ASN A 279 -16.28 12.43 10.57
N LYS A 280 -16.54 12.54 9.27
CA LYS A 280 -17.58 11.80 8.53
C LYS A 280 -17.03 11.27 7.20
N MET A 281 -17.85 10.50 6.49
CA MET A 281 -17.56 9.98 5.15
C MET A 281 -18.85 10.06 4.32
N ASP A 282 -19.04 11.21 3.67
CA ASP A 282 -20.16 11.44 2.77
C ASP A 282 -19.72 11.17 1.32
N GLY A 283 -20.64 10.70 0.48
CA GLY A 283 -20.36 10.41 -0.93
C GLY A 283 -21.41 9.52 -1.55
N THR A 284 -21.14 9.10 -2.78
CA THR A 284 -21.96 8.14 -3.52
C THR A 284 -21.10 7.04 -4.11
N PHE A 285 -21.70 5.86 -4.29
CA PHE A 285 -21.08 4.75 -5.00
C PHE A 285 -20.97 5.08 -6.50
N ASN A 286 -19.82 4.80 -7.11
CA ASN A 286 -19.54 5.04 -8.52
C ASN A 286 -18.62 3.94 -9.10
N TYR A 287 -19.02 2.68 -8.97
CA TYR A 287 -18.21 1.52 -9.37
C TYR A 287 -17.94 1.47 -10.87
N ALA A 288 -18.86 1.95 -11.73
CA ALA A 288 -18.59 2.01 -13.17
C ALA A 288 -17.43 2.97 -13.51
N SER A 289 -17.31 4.06 -12.75
CA SER A 289 -16.17 4.98 -12.85
C SER A 289 -14.89 4.33 -12.35
N LEU A 290 -14.93 3.67 -11.18
CA LEU A 290 -13.76 2.97 -10.62
C LEU A 290 -13.20 1.91 -11.57
N ARG A 291 -14.06 1.12 -12.22
CA ARG A 291 -13.64 0.13 -13.21
C ARG A 291 -12.79 0.75 -14.33
N LYS A 292 -13.29 1.82 -14.95
CA LYS A 292 -12.59 2.51 -16.05
C LYS A 292 -11.27 3.13 -15.59
N ARG A 293 -11.23 3.63 -14.34
CA ARG A 293 -10.03 4.20 -13.74
C ARG A 293 -8.96 3.13 -13.53
N LEU A 294 -9.31 1.98 -12.95
CA LEU A 294 -8.41 0.83 -12.81
C LEU A 294 -7.83 0.41 -14.17
N GLU A 295 -8.67 0.26 -15.20
CA GLU A 295 -8.23 -0.08 -16.56
C GLU A 295 -7.24 0.97 -17.11
N SER A 296 -7.56 2.26 -16.97
CA SER A 296 -6.72 3.35 -17.45
C SER A 296 -5.36 3.40 -16.72
N ILE A 297 -5.35 3.16 -15.41
CA ILE A 297 -4.12 3.10 -14.60
C ILE A 297 -3.25 1.93 -15.07
N LYS A 298 -3.83 0.75 -15.29
CA LYS A 298 -3.09 -0.42 -15.79
C LYS A 298 -2.43 -0.12 -17.14
N LEU A 299 -3.20 0.40 -18.09
CA LEU A 299 -2.69 0.78 -19.41
C LEU A 299 -1.58 1.82 -19.32
N ALA A 300 -1.68 2.78 -18.40
CA ALA A 300 -0.64 3.79 -18.19
C ALA A 300 0.67 3.20 -17.65
N ILE A 301 0.61 2.23 -16.72
CA ILE A 301 1.82 1.55 -16.19
C ILE A 301 2.44 0.62 -17.25
N GLU A 302 1.62 -0.07 -18.04
CA GLU A 302 2.10 -0.89 -19.17
C GLU A 302 2.76 -0.02 -20.26
N LYS A 303 2.16 1.14 -20.54
CA LYS A 303 2.76 2.14 -21.44
C LYS A 303 4.08 2.67 -20.88
N GLU A 304 4.15 3.02 -19.59
CA GLU A 304 5.38 3.44 -18.92
C GLU A 304 6.50 2.41 -19.13
N THR A 305 6.19 1.12 -18.94
CA THR A 305 7.15 0.02 -19.17
C THR A 305 7.60 -0.06 -20.63
N SER A 306 6.67 0.12 -21.57
CA SER A 306 6.98 0.12 -23.01
C SER A 306 7.83 1.34 -23.41
N ASP A 307 7.57 2.49 -22.80
CA ASP A 307 8.35 3.71 -23.00
C ASP A 307 9.79 3.51 -22.50
N TRP A 308 10.02 2.77 -21.41
CA TRP A 308 11.37 2.42 -20.94
C TRP A 308 12.15 1.62 -22.00
N ILE A 309 11.50 0.64 -22.61
CA ILE A 309 12.10 -0.15 -23.70
C ILE A 309 12.45 0.78 -24.87
N ALA A 310 11.54 1.65 -25.30
CA ALA A 310 11.77 2.57 -26.41
C ALA A 310 12.89 3.60 -26.11
N GLN A 311 13.04 4.01 -24.85
CA GLN A 311 14.06 4.98 -24.42
C GLN A 311 15.42 4.35 -24.14
N SER A 312 15.48 3.03 -23.93
CA SER A 312 16.71 2.33 -23.55
C SER A 312 17.89 2.54 -24.52
N SER A 313 17.65 2.66 -25.82
CA SER A 313 18.71 2.98 -26.80
C SER A 313 19.42 4.29 -26.47
N ARG A 314 18.66 5.30 -26.00
CA ARG A 314 19.22 6.58 -25.55
C ARG A 314 20.07 6.36 -24.30
N TRP A 315 19.57 5.64 -23.29
CA TRP A 315 20.30 5.37 -22.04
C TRP A 315 21.64 4.65 -22.27
N ILE A 316 21.67 3.73 -23.24
CA ILE A 316 22.90 3.05 -23.68
C ILE A 316 23.86 4.04 -24.32
N SER A 317 23.40 4.86 -25.27
CA SER A 317 24.24 5.82 -26.00
C SER A 317 24.84 6.90 -25.10
N THR A 318 24.12 7.32 -24.06
CA THR A 318 24.59 8.33 -23.10
C THR A 318 25.57 7.77 -22.06
N SER A 319 26.06 6.54 -22.25
CA SER A 319 27.03 5.85 -21.37
C SER A 319 26.59 5.83 -19.90
N SER A 320 25.38 5.36 -19.62
CA SER A 320 24.92 5.29 -18.23
C SER A 320 25.75 4.25 -17.45
N ARG A 321 26.24 4.65 -16.27
CA ARG A 321 26.81 3.74 -15.27
C ARG A 321 25.92 2.52 -15.02
N MET A 322 24.60 2.69 -15.22
CA MET A 322 23.60 1.64 -15.13
C MET A 322 23.69 0.60 -16.25
N SER A 323 23.80 1.03 -17.51
CA SER A 323 23.97 0.13 -18.66
C SER A 323 25.15 -0.81 -18.45
N SER A 324 26.32 -0.27 -18.07
CA SER A 324 27.51 -1.06 -17.77
C SER A 324 27.35 -1.97 -16.55
N ASN A 325 26.62 -1.51 -15.52
CA ASN A 325 26.32 -2.33 -14.35
C ASN A 325 25.45 -3.54 -14.73
N LEU A 326 24.36 -3.33 -15.45
CA LEU A 326 23.46 -4.38 -15.89
C LEU A 326 24.15 -5.37 -16.84
N LYS A 327 24.95 -4.91 -17.82
CA LYS A 327 25.77 -5.81 -18.66
C LYS A 327 26.69 -6.69 -17.83
N ARG A 328 27.39 -6.11 -16.85
CA ARG A 328 28.26 -6.88 -15.95
C ARG A 328 27.49 -7.90 -15.11
N GLN A 329 26.34 -7.52 -14.54
CA GLN A 329 25.50 -8.46 -13.80
C GLN A 329 25.02 -9.60 -14.71
N PHE A 330 24.65 -9.30 -15.96
CA PHE A 330 24.23 -10.30 -16.95
C PHE A 330 25.33 -11.34 -17.21
N GLU A 331 26.54 -10.89 -17.51
CA GLU A 331 27.68 -11.77 -17.77
C GLU A 331 27.97 -12.71 -16.58
N GLN A 332 28.00 -12.14 -15.36
CA GLN A 332 28.20 -12.90 -14.12
C GLN A 332 27.10 -13.95 -13.89
N ILE A 333 25.84 -13.59 -14.14
CA ILE A 333 24.69 -14.48 -13.95
C ILE A 333 24.70 -15.59 -15.00
N ARG A 334 25.01 -15.26 -16.26
CA ARG A 334 25.10 -16.23 -17.36
C ARG A 334 26.19 -17.27 -17.10
N GLU A 335 27.35 -16.83 -16.61
CA GLU A 335 28.44 -17.73 -16.23
C GLU A 335 28.04 -18.60 -15.04
N TYR A 336 27.45 -18.01 -13.99
CA TYR A 336 26.99 -18.74 -12.81
C TYR A 336 26.05 -19.90 -13.17
N TYR A 337 25.02 -19.67 -14.00
CA TYR A 337 24.08 -20.74 -14.37
C TYR A 337 24.69 -21.79 -15.31
N ARG A 338 25.68 -21.40 -16.12
CA ARG A 338 26.44 -22.33 -16.98
C ARG A 338 27.35 -23.24 -16.16
N GLU A 339 28.07 -22.71 -15.18
CA GLU A 339 29.02 -23.47 -14.36
C GLU A 339 28.34 -24.37 -13.34
N ASN A 340 27.25 -23.90 -12.72
CA ASN A 340 26.55 -24.65 -11.68
C ASN A 340 25.66 -25.79 -12.24
N ASN A 341 25.64 -25.98 -13.56
CA ASN A 341 24.90 -27.03 -14.30
C ASN A 341 23.49 -27.31 -13.75
N THR A 342 22.78 -26.27 -13.31
CA THR A 342 21.43 -26.45 -12.76
C THR A 342 20.42 -26.80 -13.85
N GLY A 343 20.69 -26.40 -15.10
CA GLY A 343 19.77 -26.53 -16.24
C GLY A 343 18.42 -25.83 -16.03
N ALA A 344 18.25 -25.11 -14.91
CA ALA A 344 16.96 -24.63 -14.44
C ALA A 344 16.64 -23.22 -14.94
N VAL A 345 17.67 -22.45 -15.31
CA VAL A 345 17.54 -21.07 -15.79
C VAL A 345 18.50 -20.82 -16.94
N GLU A 346 17.98 -20.25 -18.03
CA GLU A 346 18.77 -19.72 -19.15
C GLU A 346 18.48 -18.22 -19.28
N VAL A 347 19.51 -17.38 -19.41
CA VAL A 347 19.38 -15.91 -19.43
C VAL A 347 19.89 -15.33 -20.76
N GLU A 348 19.16 -14.36 -21.28
CA GLU A 348 19.42 -13.68 -22.56
C GLU A 348 19.13 -12.17 -22.47
N LEU A 349 19.79 -11.39 -23.31
CA LEU A 349 19.44 -9.99 -23.57
C LEU A 349 18.63 -9.91 -24.86
N VAL A 350 17.56 -9.13 -24.86
CA VAL A 350 16.79 -8.85 -26.08
C VAL A 350 17.56 -7.81 -26.89
N ASP A 351 17.99 -8.14 -28.11
CA ASP A 351 18.73 -7.26 -29.01
C ASP A 351 20.02 -6.64 -28.40
N ASP A 352 20.75 -7.41 -27.57
CA ASP A 352 21.92 -6.95 -26.77
C ASP A 352 21.62 -5.73 -25.86
N ASN A 353 20.35 -5.52 -25.52
CA ASN A 353 19.91 -4.42 -24.69
C ASN A 353 20.02 -4.77 -23.20
N PRO A 354 20.89 -4.10 -22.42
CA PRO A 354 21.04 -4.38 -20.99
C PRO A 354 19.84 -4.00 -20.14
N PHE A 355 18.85 -3.27 -20.68
CA PHE A 355 17.64 -2.91 -19.96
C PHE A 355 16.48 -3.87 -20.21
N VAL A 356 16.62 -4.84 -21.12
CA VAL A 356 15.57 -5.79 -21.48
C VAL A 356 16.12 -7.20 -21.50
N TRP A 357 15.83 -7.95 -20.45
CA TRP A 357 16.31 -9.31 -20.28
C TRP A 357 15.15 -10.27 -20.52
N THR A 358 15.48 -11.43 -21.06
CA THR A 358 14.60 -12.59 -21.01
C THR A 358 15.32 -13.74 -20.34
N PHE A 359 14.58 -14.54 -19.57
CA PHE A 359 15.10 -15.79 -19.06
C PHE A 359 14.06 -16.88 -19.12
N THR A 360 14.52 -18.10 -19.41
CA THR A 360 13.69 -19.29 -19.48
C THR A 360 13.87 -20.07 -18.19
N LEU A 361 12.76 -20.34 -17.52
CA LEU A 361 12.72 -21.19 -16.35
C LEU A 361 12.26 -22.59 -16.76
N PHE A 362 13.00 -23.62 -16.37
CA PHE A 362 12.65 -25.00 -16.63
C PHE A 362 12.01 -25.63 -15.39
N GLY A 363 10.87 -26.28 -15.58
CA GLY A 363 10.17 -26.92 -14.48
C GLY A 363 10.97 -28.08 -13.86
N LYS A 364 10.90 -28.18 -12.54
CA LYS A 364 11.63 -29.20 -11.78
C LYS A 364 11.12 -30.62 -12.13
N PRO A 365 12.01 -31.60 -12.33
CA PRO A 365 11.62 -32.99 -12.53
C PRO A 365 10.71 -33.50 -11.40
N MET A 366 9.70 -34.30 -11.74
CA MET A 366 8.71 -34.84 -10.80
C MET A 366 7.81 -33.81 -10.10
N SER A 367 7.86 -32.54 -10.49
CA SER A 367 6.94 -31.50 -10.03
C SER A 367 5.69 -31.40 -10.93
N ASN A 368 4.72 -30.56 -10.56
CA ASN A 368 3.60 -30.26 -11.45
C ASN A 368 4.01 -29.43 -12.68
N TYR A 369 5.22 -28.87 -12.69
CA TYR A 369 5.74 -28.08 -13.78
C TYR A 369 6.76 -28.85 -14.65
N ASP A 370 6.98 -30.13 -14.37
CA ASP A 370 7.93 -30.99 -15.09
C ASP A 370 7.75 -30.90 -16.62
N GLY A 371 8.86 -30.76 -17.34
CA GLY A 371 8.92 -30.54 -18.78
C GLY A 371 8.48 -29.15 -19.27
N GLY A 372 8.02 -28.27 -18.37
CA GLY A 372 7.62 -26.91 -18.72
C GLY A 372 8.81 -25.98 -18.99
N MET A 373 8.63 -25.05 -19.92
CA MET A 373 9.56 -23.99 -20.28
C MET A 373 8.84 -22.65 -20.15
N PHE A 374 9.21 -21.83 -19.19
CA PHE A 374 8.53 -20.57 -18.91
C PHE A 374 9.41 -19.38 -19.24
N LYS A 375 9.11 -18.69 -20.35
CA LYS A 375 9.81 -17.45 -20.73
C LYS A 375 9.32 -16.30 -19.86
N VAL A 376 10.26 -15.58 -19.25
CA VAL A 376 10.01 -14.40 -18.43
C VAL A 376 10.80 -13.23 -18.99
N GLN A 377 10.18 -12.06 -19.07
CA GLN A 377 10.82 -10.80 -19.42
C GLN A 377 11.03 -9.95 -18.16
N MET A 378 12.18 -9.31 -18.07
CA MET A 378 12.52 -8.33 -17.04
C MET A 378 12.97 -7.03 -17.71
N VAL A 379 12.24 -5.94 -17.46
CA VAL A 379 12.50 -4.61 -18.02
C VAL A 379 12.96 -3.67 -16.92
N PHE A 380 14.10 -3.01 -17.13
CA PHE A 380 14.74 -2.12 -16.18
C PHE A 380 14.60 -0.66 -16.60
N HIS A 381 14.43 0.22 -15.60
CA HIS A 381 14.57 1.67 -15.77
C HIS A 381 16.04 2.09 -15.62
N ASP A 382 16.44 3.28 -16.10
CA ASP A 382 17.82 3.77 -16.01
C ASP A 382 18.25 4.18 -14.59
N THR A 383 17.29 4.30 -13.67
CA THR A 383 17.50 4.57 -12.24
C THR A 383 17.39 3.33 -11.35
N PHE A 384 17.39 2.11 -11.90
CA PHE A 384 17.49 0.89 -11.09
C PHE A 384 18.68 1.00 -10.10
N PRO A 385 18.57 0.65 -8.81
CA PRO A 385 17.45 -0.03 -8.15
C PRO A 385 16.38 0.87 -7.53
N ASP A 386 16.45 2.20 -7.68
CA ASP A 386 15.43 3.11 -7.12
C ASP A 386 14.04 2.78 -7.70
N ILE A 387 14.02 2.45 -8.99
CA ILE A 387 12.86 1.84 -9.66
C ILE A 387 13.17 0.37 -9.90
N GLN A 388 12.35 -0.50 -9.33
CA GLN A 388 12.51 -1.95 -9.44
C GLN A 388 12.02 -2.46 -10.81
N PRO A 389 12.58 -3.57 -11.32
CA PRO A 389 12.25 -4.07 -12.65
C PRO A 389 10.78 -4.45 -12.79
N ARG A 390 10.25 -4.28 -14.00
CA ARG A 390 8.92 -4.80 -14.39
C ARG A 390 9.13 -6.21 -14.94
N VAL A 391 8.47 -7.18 -14.32
CA VAL A 391 8.62 -8.60 -14.65
C VAL A 391 7.31 -9.13 -15.19
N LYS A 392 7.37 -9.89 -16.29
CA LYS A 392 6.19 -10.53 -16.88
C LYS A 392 6.56 -11.88 -17.48
N PHE A 393 5.80 -12.92 -17.15
CA PHE A 393 5.81 -14.18 -17.88
C PHE A 393 5.25 -13.94 -19.29
N LEU A 394 6.07 -14.20 -20.31
CA LEU A 394 5.67 -14.14 -21.71
C LEU A 394 4.94 -15.42 -22.14
N THR A 395 5.12 -16.50 -21.37
CA THR A 395 4.37 -17.74 -21.48
C THR A 395 3.26 -17.77 -20.43
N PRO A 396 2.08 -18.37 -20.69
CA PRO A 396 1.08 -18.55 -19.66
C PRO A 396 1.64 -19.34 -18.48
N MET A 397 1.43 -18.83 -17.26
CA MET A 397 1.86 -19.49 -16.02
C MET A 397 0.69 -19.59 -15.06
N TYR A 398 0.24 -20.81 -14.80
CA TYR A 398 -0.85 -21.08 -13.87
C TYR A 398 -0.30 -21.33 -12.47
N HIS A 399 -0.24 -20.29 -11.64
CA HIS A 399 0.32 -20.34 -10.29
C HIS A 399 -0.41 -19.38 -9.35
N VAL A 400 -0.46 -19.69 -8.06
CA VAL A 400 -1.11 -18.85 -7.02
C VAL A 400 -0.54 -17.43 -6.96
N HIS A 401 0.78 -17.30 -7.16
CA HIS A 401 1.53 -16.04 -7.14
C HIS A 401 1.79 -15.42 -8.52
N VAL A 402 1.08 -15.84 -9.57
CA VAL A 402 1.23 -15.23 -10.91
C VAL A 402 -0.15 -14.84 -11.42
N THR A 403 -0.33 -13.55 -11.73
CA THR A 403 -1.60 -13.02 -12.23
C THR A 403 -1.99 -13.68 -13.56
N SER A 404 -3.26 -13.54 -13.94
CA SER A 404 -3.77 -14.12 -15.19
C SER A 404 -3.04 -13.61 -16.45
N ASP A 405 -2.46 -12.40 -16.38
CA ASP A 405 -1.67 -11.78 -17.43
C ASP A 405 -0.15 -11.92 -17.25
N GLY A 406 0.30 -12.74 -16.29
CA GLY A 406 1.71 -13.14 -16.17
C GLY A 406 2.58 -12.26 -15.28
N VAL A 407 2.04 -11.34 -14.49
CA VAL A 407 2.81 -10.57 -13.50
C VAL A 407 3.04 -11.43 -12.26
N PRO A 408 4.30 -11.75 -11.88
CA PRO A 408 4.57 -12.49 -10.66
C PRO A 408 4.56 -11.61 -9.43
N PHE A 409 4.03 -12.15 -8.34
CA PHE A 409 4.23 -11.65 -6.98
C PHE A 409 5.41 -12.38 -6.34
N TYR A 410 6.47 -11.64 -6.00
CA TYR A 410 7.67 -12.20 -5.38
C TYR A 410 8.36 -11.17 -4.48
N SER A 411 9.13 -11.67 -3.52
CA SER A 411 9.96 -10.86 -2.62
C SER A 411 11.42 -11.07 -2.94
N VAL A 412 12.21 -9.99 -2.88
CA VAL A 412 13.65 -10.02 -3.18
C VAL A 412 14.44 -9.65 -1.94
N GLU A 413 15.49 -10.41 -1.63
CA GLU A 413 16.36 -10.13 -0.48
C GLU A 413 17.30 -8.95 -0.74
N LYS A 414 17.78 -8.82 -1.99
CA LYS A 414 18.68 -7.77 -2.45
C LYS A 414 18.10 -7.10 -3.70
N PRO A 415 17.34 -6.01 -3.54
CA PRO A 415 16.64 -5.33 -4.65
C PRO A 415 17.57 -4.70 -5.72
N ASP A 416 18.87 -4.64 -5.45
CA ASP A 416 19.91 -4.13 -6.35
C ASP A 416 20.66 -5.23 -7.13
N ASP A 417 20.45 -6.50 -6.75
CA ASP A 417 21.06 -7.68 -7.37
C ASP A 417 20.05 -8.39 -8.28
N VAL A 418 20.28 -8.34 -9.59
CA VAL A 418 19.40 -8.97 -10.60
C VAL A 418 19.31 -10.47 -10.40
N ARG A 419 20.38 -11.13 -9.92
CA ARG A 419 20.35 -12.56 -9.63
C ARG A 419 19.37 -12.90 -8.52
N SER A 420 19.26 -12.04 -7.51
CA SER A 420 18.31 -12.20 -6.41
C SER A 420 16.86 -12.15 -6.91
N HIS A 421 16.56 -11.30 -7.91
CA HIS A 421 15.25 -11.31 -8.58
C HIS A 421 14.99 -12.62 -9.33
N ILE A 422 15.94 -13.06 -10.18
CA ILE A 422 15.79 -14.29 -10.96
C ILE A 422 15.62 -15.50 -10.03
N HIS A 423 16.39 -15.57 -8.94
CA HIS A 423 16.26 -16.61 -7.94
C HIS A 423 14.88 -16.61 -7.25
N ALA A 424 14.39 -15.43 -6.85
CA ALA A 424 13.06 -15.33 -6.23
C ALA A 424 11.94 -15.77 -7.19
N ILE A 425 12.05 -15.45 -8.48
CA ILE A 425 11.06 -15.83 -9.49
C ILE A 425 11.17 -17.32 -9.83
N SER A 426 12.38 -17.89 -9.89
CA SER A 426 12.56 -19.31 -10.19
C SER A 426 11.95 -20.22 -9.12
N ARG A 427 11.91 -19.77 -7.85
CA ARG A 427 11.21 -20.50 -6.77
C ARG A 427 9.74 -20.80 -7.11
N LEU A 428 9.08 -19.97 -7.94
CA LEU A 428 7.69 -20.20 -8.38
C LEU A 428 7.50 -21.49 -9.20
N VAL A 429 8.53 -21.96 -9.90
CA VAL A 429 8.49 -23.23 -10.68
C VAL A 429 9.30 -24.35 -10.03
N LEU A 430 10.18 -24.02 -9.08
CA LEU A 430 11.08 -24.98 -8.42
C LEU A 430 10.57 -25.46 -7.06
N GLU A 431 9.73 -24.68 -6.37
CA GLU A 431 9.16 -25.04 -5.08
C GLU A 431 7.80 -25.70 -5.22
N ASP A 432 7.58 -26.73 -4.40
CA ASP A 432 6.40 -27.59 -4.50
C ASP A 432 5.17 -27.01 -3.77
N GLU A 433 5.37 -26.10 -2.81
CA GLU A 433 4.31 -25.52 -1.98
C GLU A 433 4.42 -23.99 -1.93
N PRO A 434 3.42 -23.24 -2.44
CA PRO A 434 3.38 -21.78 -2.36
C PRO A 434 3.11 -21.30 -0.91
N SER A 435 3.45 -20.04 -0.66
CA SER A 435 3.16 -19.35 0.61
C SER A 435 1.69 -19.46 0.99
N THR A 436 1.41 -19.72 2.26
CA THR A 436 0.05 -19.75 2.81
C THR A 436 -0.50 -18.35 3.11
N ASN A 437 0.30 -17.29 3.00
CA ASN A 437 -0.14 -15.92 3.25
C ASN A 437 -1.12 -15.46 2.15
N PRO A 438 -2.40 -15.19 2.47
CA PRO A 438 -3.39 -14.82 1.46
C PRO A 438 -3.07 -13.50 0.73
N SER A 439 -2.28 -12.61 1.34
CA SER A 439 -1.88 -11.34 0.69
C SER A 439 -0.98 -11.54 -0.53
N THR A 440 -0.35 -12.72 -0.68
CA THR A 440 0.50 -13.04 -1.85
C THR A 440 -0.27 -13.76 -2.95
N HIS A 441 -1.54 -14.11 -2.72
CA HIS A 441 -2.37 -14.91 -3.64
C HIS A 441 -3.00 -14.03 -4.72
N VAL A 442 -2.23 -13.70 -5.76
CA VAL A 442 -2.67 -12.81 -6.84
C VAL A 442 -3.55 -13.49 -7.90
N ASN A 443 -3.56 -14.81 -7.94
CA ASN A 443 -4.48 -15.60 -8.77
C ASN A 443 -5.50 -16.31 -7.89
N LEU A 444 -6.67 -15.68 -7.70
CA LEU A 444 -7.70 -16.15 -6.78
C LEU A 444 -8.26 -17.53 -7.16
N GLU A 445 -8.41 -17.82 -8.46
CA GLU A 445 -8.88 -19.13 -8.93
C GLU A 445 -7.86 -20.23 -8.62
N ALA A 446 -6.58 -19.95 -8.89
CA ALA A 446 -5.49 -20.87 -8.54
C ALA A 446 -5.39 -21.07 -7.02
N ALA A 447 -5.47 -19.99 -6.23
CA ALA A 447 -5.43 -20.03 -4.77
C ALA A 447 -6.57 -20.85 -4.18
N LYS A 448 -7.81 -20.59 -4.63
CA LYS A 448 -9.02 -21.32 -4.22
C LYS A 448 -8.90 -22.82 -4.50
N LEU A 449 -8.33 -23.20 -5.64
CA LEU A 449 -8.13 -24.60 -5.96
C LEU A 449 -6.99 -25.23 -5.16
N HIS A 450 -5.88 -24.52 -4.98
CA HIS A 450 -4.70 -25.01 -4.29
C HIS A 450 -4.95 -25.24 -2.78
N PHE A 451 -5.54 -24.25 -2.10
CA PHE A 451 -5.83 -24.27 -0.66
C PHE A 451 -7.23 -24.83 -0.33
N GLY A 452 -7.92 -25.37 -1.33
CA GLY A 452 -9.25 -25.97 -1.20
C GLY A 452 -9.25 -27.43 -0.73
N THR A 453 -10.32 -28.15 -1.07
CA THR A 453 -10.45 -29.59 -0.79
C THR A 453 -9.43 -30.43 -1.56
N LYS A 454 -9.30 -31.71 -1.22
CA LYS A 454 -8.43 -32.66 -1.93
C LYS A 454 -8.74 -32.75 -3.43
N GLU A 455 -10.02 -32.68 -3.81
CA GLU A 455 -10.48 -32.69 -5.19
C GLU A 455 -10.10 -31.39 -5.91
N GLN A 456 -10.22 -30.25 -5.25
CA GLN A 456 -9.81 -28.95 -5.78
C GLN A 456 -8.28 -28.88 -5.97
N ARG A 457 -7.51 -29.39 -5.01
CA ARG A 457 -6.05 -29.47 -5.13
C ARG A 457 -5.60 -30.40 -6.27
N ARG A 458 -6.35 -31.48 -6.53
CA ARG A 458 -6.12 -32.34 -7.70
C ARG A 458 -6.39 -31.59 -9.01
N GLU A 459 -7.42 -30.73 -9.04
CA GLU A 459 -7.71 -29.88 -10.21
C GLU A 459 -6.62 -28.83 -10.42
N TYR A 460 -6.14 -28.18 -9.36
CA TYR A 460 -4.98 -27.28 -9.43
C TYR A 460 -3.77 -27.98 -10.07
N ASN A 461 -3.41 -29.17 -9.57
CA ASN A 461 -2.28 -29.94 -10.10
C ASN A 461 -2.47 -30.32 -11.58
N ARG A 462 -3.69 -30.63 -12.01
CA ARG A 462 -4.00 -30.87 -13.43
C ARG A 462 -3.80 -29.62 -14.27
N ASN A 463 -4.27 -28.47 -13.80
CA ASN A 463 -4.13 -27.19 -14.49
C ASN A 463 -2.67 -26.76 -14.61
N ALA A 464 -1.88 -26.93 -13.54
CA ALA A 464 -0.43 -26.67 -13.55
C ALA A 464 0.31 -27.55 -14.57
N ARG A 465 0.03 -28.85 -14.62
CA ARG A 465 0.65 -29.76 -15.62
C ARG A 465 0.24 -29.45 -17.04
N ARG A 466 -1.03 -29.09 -17.26
CA ARG A 466 -1.51 -28.64 -18.58
C ARG A 466 -0.82 -27.35 -19.01
N CYS A 467 -0.62 -26.42 -18.07
CA CYS A 467 0.12 -25.19 -18.29
C CYS A 467 1.58 -25.49 -18.69
N ALA A 468 2.27 -26.36 -17.94
CA ALA A 468 3.63 -26.78 -18.26
C ALA A 468 3.74 -27.43 -19.65
N SER A 469 2.85 -28.37 -19.97
CA SER A 469 2.85 -29.04 -21.28
C SER A 469 2.62 -28.08 -22.46
N ARG A 470 1.84 -27.01 -22.27
CA ARG A 470 1.56 -26.03 -23.33
C ARG A 470 2.62 -24.93 -23.43
N SER A 471 3.44 -24.76 -22.40
CA SER A 471 4.43 -23.69 -22.35
C SER A 471 5.49 -23.81 -23.46
N THR A 472 5.77 -25.03 -23.94
CA THR A 472 6.71 -25.29 -25.03
C THR A 472 6.23 -24.78 -26.39
N GLU A 473 4.90 -24.68 -26.60
CA GLU A 473 4.30 -24.14 -27.84
C GLU A 473 4.69 -22.68 -28.11
N TYR A 474 5.20 -21.97 -27.09
CA TYR A 474 5.61 -20.56 -27.18
C TYR A 474 7.09 -20.36 -27.57
N PHE A 475 7.80 -21.47 -27.80
CA PHE A 475 9.21 -21.49 -28.24
C PHE A 475 9.38 -22.06 -29.65
N GLU A 476 8.28 -22.50 -30.27
CA GLU A 476 8.18 -22.87 -31.69
C GLU A 476 7.86 -21.63 -32.53
#